data_AF-A0A365D297-F1
#
_entry.id   AF-A0A365D297-F1
#
_cell.length_a   1.000
_cell.length_b   1.000
_cell.length_c   1.000
_cell.angle_alpha   90.00
_cell.angle_beta   90.00
_cell.angle_gamma   90.00
#
_symmetry.space_group_name_H-M   'P 1'
#
loop_
_entity.id
_entity.type
_entity.pdbx_description
1 polymer ?
#
loop_
_entity_poly.entity_id
_entity_poly.type
_entity_poly.pdbx_seq_one_letter_code
_entity_poly.pdbx_strand_id
1 'polypeptide(L)'
;MHERDIAVVQRRLEELAPFLRRLGEQTLDTYQRAGVLSAFHDAEFPVADARFIRHGDRLAYHPRGAVYFSINRKSGLALAGQDQGTPLTNALVPYVWLGRVQDVQGSWSEESPTEPFPPPRLLLDEESSGLFIASISRGGPSRTIFVPLEQYLSERARLFTDAFHASRATAQGTT
;
A
#
# COMPACT_ATOMS: atom_id res chain seq x y z
N MET A 1 24.08 10.06 -9.33
CA MET A 1 22.87 9.27 -9.63
C MET A 1 23.32 7.81 -9.70
N HIS A 2 23.11 7.02 -8.65
CA HIS A 2 23.58 5.62 -8.61
C HIS A 2 22.82 4.85 -9.70
N GLU A 3 23.55 4.27 -10.66
CA GLU A 3 22.99 3.28 -11.57
C GLU A 3 22.31 2.21 -10.72
N ARG A 4 21.00 2.05 -10.94
CA ARG A 4 20.23 0.97 -10.33
C ARG A 4 20.83 -0.33 -10.86
N ASP A 5 21.47 -1.10 -9.98
CA ASP A 5 21.73 -2.50 -10.29
C ASP A 5 20.40 -3.25 -10.18
N ILE A 6 19.65 -3.21 -11.29
CA ILE A 6 18.32 -3.82 -11.43
C ILE A 6 18.37 -5.31 -11.04
N ALA A 7 19.46 -6.00 -11.39
CA ALA A 7 19.64 -7.41 -11.07
C ALA A 7 19.78 -7.63 -9.55
N VAL A 8 20.51 -6.77 -8.85
CA VAL A 8 20.61 -6.81 -7.38
C VAL A 8 19.26 -6.52 -6.72
N VAL A 9 18.55 -5.48 -7.18
CA VAL A 9 17.21 -5.15 -6.67
C VAL A 9 16.25 -6.32 -6.86
N GLN A 10 16.24 -6.90 -8.06
CA GLN A 10 15.37 -8.04 -8.38
C GLN A 10 15.68 -9.24 -7.49
N ARG A 11 16.95 -9.64 -7.36
CA ARG A 11 17.36 -10.76 -6.50
C ARG A 11 16.92 -10.56 -5.06
N ARG A 12 17.16 -9.37 -4.49
CA ARG A 12 16.76 -9.10 -3.11
C ARG A 12 15.24 -9.05 -2.92
N LEU A 13 14.49 -8.57 -3.92
CA LEU A 13 13.02 -8.62 -3.88
C LEU A 13 12.50 -10.06 -3.96
N GLU A 14 13.14 -10.93 -4.73
CA GLU A 14 12.82 -12.36 -4.78
C GLU A 14 13.05 -13.04 -3.42
N GLU A 15 14.11 -12.68 -2.70
CA GLU A 15 14.35 -13.13 -1.32
C GLU A 15 13.24 -12.65 -0.35
N LEU A 16 12.64 -11.48 -0.62
CA LEU A 16 11.50 -10.95 0.12
C LEU A 16 10.14 -11.53 -0.30
N ALA A 17 10.07 -12.39 -1.32
CA ALA A 17 8.80 -12.96 -1.78
C ALA A 17 7.99 -13.67 -0.66
N PRO A 18 8.59 -14.47 0.25
CA PRO A 18 7.85 -15.06 1.37
C PRO A 18 7.28 -14.00 2.32
N PHE A 19 8.05 -12.93 2.58
CA PHE A 19 7.61 -11.81 3.41
C PHE A 19 6.40 -11.10 2.80
N LEU A 20 6.46 -10.77 1.50
CA LEU A 20 5.36 -10.13 0.77
C LEU A 20 4.10 -11.00 0.72
N ARG A 21 4.27 -12.32 0.51
CA ARG A 21 3.16 -13.28 0.55
C ARG A 21 2.47 -13.27 1.91
N ARG A 22 3.25 -13.36 2.99
CA ARG A 22 2.75 -13.31 4.37
C ARG A 22 1.98 -12.01 4.66
N LEU A 23 2.47 -10.86 4.19
CA LEU A 23 1.76 -9.58 4.35
C LEU A 23 0.40 -9.59 3.63
N GLY A 24 0.34 -10.19 2.44
CA GLY A 24 -0.93 -10.45 1.75
C GLY A 24 -1.86 -11.32 2.59
N GLU A 25 -1.41 -12.49 3.03
CA GLU A 25 -2.24 -13.42 3.83
C GLU A 25 -2.80 -12.76 5.11
N GLN A 26 -1.96 -12.01 5.84
CA GLN A 26 -2.38 -11.28 7.05
C GLN A 26 -3.41 -10.19 6.75
N THR A 27 -3.26 -9.48 5.63
CA THR A 27 -4.20 -8.45 5.21
C THR A 27 -5.54 -9.06 4.78
N LEU A 28 -5.52 -10.21 4.07
CA LEU A 28 -6.73 -10.97 3.73
C LEU A 28 -7.47 -11.44 4.98
N ASP A 29 -6.75 -11.99 5.96
CA ASP A 29 -7.32 -12.42 7.23
C ASP A 29 -7.94 -11.23 7.99
N THR A 30 -7.29 -10.07 7.98
CA THR A 30 -7.85 -8.82 8.53
C THR A 30 -9.19 -8.46 7.86
N TYR A 31 -9.26 -8.48 6.53
CA TYR A 31 -10.50 -8.18 5.79
C TYR A 31 -11.57 -9.25 5.96
N GLN A 32 -11.19 -10.52 6.08
CA GLN A 32 -12.10 -11.61 6.36
C GLN A 32 -12.76 -11.44 7.74
N ARG A 33 -11.97 -11.17 8.78
CA ARG A 33 -12.49 -10.95 10.15
C ARG A 33 -13.37 -9.72 10.25
N ALA A 34 -13.07 -8.66 9.49
CA ALA A 34 -13.91 -7.47 9.40
C ALA A 34 -15.20 -7.69 8.58
N GLY A 35 -15.36 -8.84 7.91
CA GLY A 35 -16.51 -9.13 7.06
C GLY A 35 -16.51 -8.36 5.72
N VAL A 36 -15.41 -7.69 5.39
CA VAL A 36 -15.22 -6.95 4.13
C VAL A 36 -15.35 -7.90 2.94
N LEU A 37 -14.67 -9.05 3.00
CA LEU A 37 -14.67 -10.02 1.90
C LEU A 37 -16.07 -10.60 1.63
N SER A 38 -16.91 -10.71 2.65
CA SER A 38 -18.30 -11.18 2.47
C SER A 38 -19.23 -10.08 1.96
N ALA A 39 -18.87 -8.81 2.15
CA ALA A 39 -19.70 -7.67 1.79
C ALA A 39 -19.50 -7.18 0.35
N PHE A 40 -18.31 -7.41 -0.23
CA PHE A 40 -18.02 -7.08 -1.62
C PHE A 40 -17.69 -8.34 -2.44
N HIS A 41 -18.23 -8.40 -3.65
CA HIS A 41 -17.93 -9.47 -4.62
C HIS A 41 -16.74 -9.13 -5.51
N ASP A 42 -16.01 -8.05 -5.21
CA ASP A 42 -14.89 -7.59 -5.99
C ASP A 42 -13.74 -8.60 -5.98
N ALA A 43 -13.03 -8.67 -7.10
CA ALA A 43 -11.86 -9.53 -7.24
C ALA A 43 -10.64 -8.96 -6.50
N GLU A 44 -10.64 -7.66 -6.20
CA GLU A 44 -9.50 -6.89 -5.71
C GLU A 44 -9.98 -5.83 -4.70
N PHE A 45 -9.28 -5.74 -3.58
CA PHE A 45 -9.61 -4.86 -2.44
C PHE A 45 -8.43 -3.91 -2.18
N PRO A 46 -8.65 -2.61 -1.98
CA PRO A 46 -7.56 -1.66 -1.81
C PRO A 46 -6.95 -1.72 -0.40
N VAL A 47 -5.61 -1.73 -0.30
CA VAL A 47 -4.88 -1.60 0.98
C VAL A 47 -4.47 -0.14 1.22
N ALA A 48 -5.30 0.81 0.78
CA ALA A 48 -4.94 2.22 0.67
C ALA A 48 -5.64 3.10 1.71
N ASP A 49 -5.33 4.39 1.66
CA ASP A 49 -5.94 5.38 2.52
C ASP A 49 -7.47 5.40 2.34
N ALA A 50 -8.15 4.97 3.40
CA ALA A 50 -9.57 4.79 3.39
C ALA A 50 -10.28 6.14 3.44
N ARG A 51 -10.83 6.55 2.30
CA ARG A 51 -11.90 7.54 2.25
C ARG A 51 -13.12 6.85 1.65
N PHE A 52 -14.16 6.66 2.44
CA PHE A 52 -15.45 6.24 1.93
C PHE A 52 -16.37 7.46 1.89
N ILE A 53 -16.91 7.78 0.71
CA ILE A 53 -18.00 8.74 0.55
C ILE A 53 -19.28 7.94 0.36
N ARG A 54 -20.30 8.22 1.17
CA ARG A 54 -21.64 7.68 0.93
C ARG A 54 -22.32 8.45 -0.20
N HIS A 55 -22.69 7.76 -1.28
CA HIS A 55 -23.52 8.27 -2.37
C HIS A 55 -24.87 7.54 -2.35
N GLY A 56 -25.86 8.12 -1.67
CA GLY A 56 -27.16 7.49 -1.43
C GLY A 56 -27.02 6.22 -0.58
N ASP A 57 -27.52 5.09 -1.10
CA ASP A 57 -27.40 3.78 -0.44
C ASP A 57 -26.08 3.07 -0.75
N ARG A 58 -25.22 3.67 -1.58
CA ARG A 58 -23.92 3.11 -1.97
C ARG A 58 -22.80 3.76 -1.18
N LEU A 59 -21.87 2.94 -0.71
CA LEU A 59 -20.56 3.41 -0.33
C LEU A 59 -19.71 3.54 -1.59
N ALA A 60 -19.31 4.76 -1.95
CA ALA A 60 -18.26 4.97 -2.92
C ALA A 60 -16.92 5.02 -2.20
N TYR A 61 -16.04 4.09 -2.56
CA TYR A 61 -14.62 4.21 -2.28
C TYR A 61 -14.09 5.48 -2.99
N HIS A 62 -13.48 6.41 -2.25
CA HIS A 62 -13.06 7.69 -2.80
C HIS A 62 -11.67 7.55 -3.46
N PRO A 63 -11.53 7.94 -4.74
CA PRO A 63 -10.28 7.84 -5.49
C PRO A 63 -9.19 8.85 -5.09
N ARG A 64 -9.27 9.56 -3.95
CA ARG A 64 -8.31 10.65 -3.63
C ARG A 64 -7.17 10.24 -2.69
N GLY A 65 -7.16 9.00 -2.22
CA GLY A 65 -6.01 8.40 -1.55
C GLY A 65 -5.14 7.70 -2.58
N ALA A 66 -3.82 7.88 -2.54
CA ALA A 66 -2.93 7.11 -3.40
C ALA A 66 -3.05 5.61 -3.04
N VAL A 67 -3.52 4.82 -3.99
CA VAL A 67 -3.64 3.36 -3.87
C VAL A 67 -2.39 2.77 -4.47
N TYR A 68 -1.47 2.33 -3.62
CA TYR A 68 -0.25 1.68 -4.08
C TYR A 68 -0.39 0.17 -4.12
N PHE A 69 -1.11 -0.38 -3.14
CA PHE A 69 -1.30 -1.80 -3.01
C PHE A 69 -2.76 -2.15 -2.97
N SER A 70 -3.04 -3.29 -3.57
CA SER A 70 -4.31 -3.96 -3.51
C SER A 70 -4.10 -5.38 -3.06
N ILE A 71 -5.20 -6.04 -2.72
CA ILE A 71 -5.21 -7.41 -2.30
C ILE A 71 -6.30 -8.18 -3.01
N ASN A 72 -5.95 -9.34 -3.52
CA ASN A 72 -6.90 -10.24 -4.14
C ASN A 72 -6.80 -11.63 -3.49
N ARG A 73 -7.85 -12.43 -3.66
CA ARG A 73 -7.95 -13.76 -3.04
C ARG A 73 -7.03 -14.81 -3.68
N LYS A 74 -6.50 -14.56 -4.88
CA LYS A 74 -5.78 -15.55 -5.69
C LYS A 74 -4.26 -15.44 -5.56
N SER A 75 -3.74 -14.23 -5.69
CA SER A 75 -2.32 -13.88 -5.64
C SER A 75 -1.92 -13.13 -4.36
N GLY A 76 -2.87 -12.78 -3.49
CA GLY A 76 -2.60 -12.04 -2.27
C GLY A 76 -2.31 -10.57 -2.57
N LEU A 77 -1.20 -10.05 -2.06
CA LEU A 77 -0.80 -8.66 -2.23
C LEU A 77 -0.36 -8.38 -3.68
N ALA A 78 -0.82 -7.26 -4.25
CA ALA A 78 -0.48 -6.81 -5.59
C ALA A 78 -0.23 -5.30 -5.61
N LEU A 79 0.46 -4.82 -6.66
CA LEU A 79 0.53 -3.40 -6.94
C LEU A 79 -0.79 -2.97 -7.62
N ALA A 80 -1.41 -1.92 -7.14
CA ALA A 80 -2.71 -1.49 -7.65
C ALA A 80 -2.62 -1.09 -9.13
N GLY A 81 -3.59 -1.54 -9.94
CA GLY A 81 -3.66 -1.21 -11.37
C GLY A 81 -2.64 -1.93 -12.25
N GLN A 82 -1.91 -2.92 -11.74
CA GLN A 82 -1.05 -3.81 -12.51
C GLN A 82 -1.78 -5.10 -12.92
N ASP A 83 -1.29 -5.76 -13.96
CA ASP A 83 -1.84 -7.01 -14.45
C ASP A 83 -1.62 -8.15 -13.45
N GLN A 84 -2.65 -8.97 -13.21
CA GLN A 84 -2.67 -10.00 -12.15
C GLN A 84 -1.69 -11.16 -12.39
N GLY A 85 -1.10 -11.24 -13.59
CA GLY A 85 -0.10 -12.25 -13.95
C GLY A 85 1.33 -11.91 -13.53
N THR A 86 1.61 -10.66 -13.13
CA THR A 86 2.97 -10.24 -12.80
C THR A 86 3.28 -10.49 -11.32
N PRO A 87 4.34 -11.25 -10.97
CA PRO A 87 4.77 -11.39 -9.58
C PRO A 87 5.03 -10.03 -8.94
N LEU A 88 4.55 -9.82 -7.71
CA LEU A 88 4.70 -8.54 -7.02
C LEU A 88 6.17 -8.08 -6.94
N THR A 89 7.10 -9.00 -6.72
CA THR A 89 8.54 -8.71 -6.72
C THR A 89 9.00 -8.04 -8.01
N ASN A 90 8.52 -8.50 -9.16
CA ASN A 90 8.84 -7.93 -10.46
C ASN A 90 8.15 -6.57 -10.66
N ALA A 91 6.89 -6.46 -10.23
CA ALA A 91 6.13 -5.21 -10.30
C ALA A 91 6.74 -4.09 -9.45
N LEU A 92 7.47 -4.42 -8.36
CA LEU A 92 8.09 -3.43 -7.47
C LEU A 92 9.44 -2.89 -7.99
N VAL A 93 10.17 -3.63 -8.83
CA VAL A 93 11.50 -3.26 -9.32
C VAL A 93 11.61 -1.79 -9.80
N PRO A 94 10.70 -1.25 -10.64
CA PRO A 94 10.83 0.14 -11.11
C PRO A 94 10.67 1.20 -10.00
N TYR A 95 10.09 0.82 -8.87
CA TYR A 95 9.72 1.70 -7.75
C TYR A 95 10.67 1.60 -6.56
N VAL A 96 11.58 0.63 -6.56
CA VAL A 96 12.51 0.37 -5.46
C VAL A 96 13.84 1.10 -5.70
N TRP A 97 14.26 1.84 -4.68
CA TRP A 97 15.61 2.39 -4.57
C TRP A 97 16.39 1.57 -3.55
N LEU A 98 17.65 1.27 -3.85
CA LEU A 98 18.57 0.60 -2.94
C LEU A 98 19.42 1.68 -2.25
N GLY A 99 19.48 1.64 -0.92
CA GLY A 99 20.27 2.58 -0.13
C GLY A 99 20.01 2.41 1.36
N ARG A 100 20.47 3.35 2.19
CA ARG A 100 20.22 3.34 3.64
C ARG A 100 19.13 4.34 4.01
N VAL A 101 18.21 3.96 4.90
CA VAL A 101 17.12 4.86 5.36
C VAL A 101 17.65 6.22 5.83
N GLN A 102 18.76 6.20 6.57
CA GLN A 102 19.40 7.40 7.14
C GLN A 102 19.91 8.36 6.07
N ASP A 103 20.33 7.84 4.91
CA ASP A 103 20.91 8.63 3.82
C ASP A 103 19.82 9.35 2.99
N VAL A 104 18.55 8.90 3.08
CA VAL A 104 17.42 9.48 2.32
C VAL A 104 16.36 10.19 3.12
N GLN A 105 16.47 10.19 4.44
CA GLN A 105 15.44 10.76 5.30
C GLN A 105 15.41 12.30 5.22
N GLY A 106 14.52 12.84 4.37
CA GLY A 106 14.37 14.28 4.14
C GLY A 106 15.18 14.84 2.97
N SER A 107 15.91 14.01 2.22
CA SER A 107 16.60 14.42 0.98
C SER A 107 15.78 14.15 -0.29
N TRP A 108 14.72 13.34 -0.19
CA TRP A 108 13.71 13.26 -1.24
C TRP A 108 12.87 14.53 -1.25
N SER A 109 13.36 15.49 -2.02
CA SER A 109 12.65 16.69 -2.43
C SER A 109 11.24 16.33 -2.90
N GLU A 110 10.29 17.14 -2.47
CA GLU A 110 9.00 17.28 -3.14
C GLU A 110 9.22 17.84 -4.53
N GLU A 111 9.65 17.00 -5.47
CA GLU A 111 9.08 17.15 -6.80
C GLU A 111 7.59 16.95 -6.60
N SER A 112 6.88 18.08 -6.49
CA SER A 112 5.43 18.15 -6.50
C SER A 112 4.96 17.16 -7.55
N PRO A 113 4.21 16.12 -7.16
CA PRO A 113 3.77 15.17 -8.15
C PRO A 113 2.81 15.96 -9.05
N THR A 114 3.26 16.25 -10.26
CA THR A 114 2.41 16.76 -11.35
C THR A 114 1.26 15.78 -11.62
N GLU A 115 1.38 14.56 -11.10
CA GLU A 115 0.38 13.51 -11.11
C GLU A 115 -0.42 13.49 -9.79
N PRO A 116 -1.76 13.38 -9.86
CA PRO A 116 -2.60 13.28 -8.68
C PRO A 116 -2.32 12.03 -7.82
N PHE A 117 -1.59 11.04 -8.36
CA PHE A 117 -1.16 9.83 -7.69
C PHE A 117 0.28 9.50 -8.07
N PRO A 118 1.30 10.00 -7.34
CA PRO A 118 2.68 9.65 -7.64
C PRO A 118 2.85 8.13 -7.54
N PRO A 119 3.75 7.53 -8.33
CA PRO A 119 4.09 6.13 -8.14
C PRO A 119 4.60 5.88 -6.71
N PRO A 120 4.41 4.66 -6.15
CA PRO A 120 4.98 4.33 -4.86
C PRO A 120 6.49 4.54 -4.92
N ARG A 121 7.05 5.10 -3.84
CA ARG A 121 8.49 5.22 -3.71
C ARG A 121 8.94 4.29 -2.59
N LEU A 122 9.64 3.23 -2.97
CA LEU A 122 10.11 2.20 -2.06
C LEU A 122 11.61 2.33 -1.85
N LEU A 123 12.04 2.02 -0.64
CA LEU A 123 13.45 1.91 -0.29
C LEU A 123 13.68 0.49 0.22
N LEU A 124 14.61 -0.22 -0.41
CA LEU A 124 15.15 -1.45 0.10
C LEU A 124 16.46 -1.11 0.83
N ASP A 125 16.45 -1.31 2.14
CA ASP A 125 17.57 -0.93 2.99
C ASP A 125 18.74 -1.91 2.82
N GLU A 126 19.94 -1.38 2.55
CA GLU A 126 21.11 -2.20 2.24
C GLU A 126 21.59 -3.03 3.43
N GLU A 127 21.43 -2.51 4.66
CA GLU A 127 21.96 -3.09 5.90
C GLU A 127 20.96 -4.08 6.52
N SER A 128 19.70 -3.68 6.66
CA SER A 128 18.64 -4.47 7.31
C SER A 128 17.87 -5.37 6.34
N SER A 129 18.01 -5.17 5.03
CA SER A 129 17.14 -5.77 4.00
C SER A 129 15.65 -5.49 4.20
N GLY A 130 15.32 -4.47 5.01
CA GLY A 130 13.96 -4.02 5.23
C GLY A 130 13.42 -3.29 4.00
N LEU A 131 12.17 -3.56 3.64
CA LEU A 131 11.47 -2.81 2.60
C LEU A 131 10.62 -1.71 3.26
N PHE A 132 10.86 -0.47 2.84
CA PHE A 132 10.22 0.73 3.36
C PHE A 132 9.47 1.44 2.24
N ILE A 133 8.42 2.17 2.60
CA ILE A 133 7.66 3.02 1.69
C ILE A 133 7.68 4.46 2.17
N ALA A 134 7.84 5.38 1.22
CA ALA A 134 7.66 6.80 1.45
C ALA A 134 6.21 7.09 1.86
N SER A 135 6.05 7.73 3.02
CA SER A 135 4.80 8.24 3.52
C SER A 135 4.93 9.74 3.77
N ILE A 136 3.88 10.50 3.42
CA ILE A 136 3.80 11.94 3.66
C ILE A 136 3.04 12.15 4.96
N SER A 137 3.65 12.86 5.91
CA SER A 137 2.97 13.27 7.14
C SER A 137 1.82 14.24 6.81
N ARG A 138 0.62 13.98 7.34
CA ARG A 138 -0.60 14.76 7.03
C ARG A 138 -0.79 16.03 7.85
N GLY A 139 0.18 16.43 8.69
CA GLY A 139 -0.05 17.46 9.72
C GLY A 139 1.14 18.34 10.08
N GLY A 140 2.17 18.44 9.23
CA GLY A 140 3.35 19.28 9.49
C GLY A 140 4.04 19.74 8.20
N PRO A 141 5.18 20.44 8.27
CA PRO A 141 5.99 20.71 7.09
C PRO A 141 6.24 19.38 6.37
N SER A 142 5.83 19.32 5.10
CA SER A 142 5.76 18.06 4.39
C SER A 142 7.17 17.51 4.25
N ARG A 143 7.42 16.44 5.02
CA ARG A 143 8.68 15.72 5.06
C ARG A 143 8.35 14.28 4.73
N THR A 144 8.99 13.78 3.68
CA THR A 144 8.95 12.35 3.36
C THR A 144 9.57 11.57 4.51
N ILE A 145 8.80 10.66 5.10
CA ILE A 145 9.29 9.67 6.05
C ILE A 145 9.22 8.29 5.42
N PHE A 146 10.23 7.47 5.65
CA PHE A 146 10.18 6.06 5.28
C PHE A 146 9.63 5.25 6.45
N VAL A 147 8.56 4.52 6.19
CA VAL A 147 7.96 3.60 7.15
C VAL A 147 8.13 2.18 6.65
N PRO A 148 8.34 1.18 7.53
CA PRO A 148 8.37 -0.22 7.12
C PRO A 148 7.10 -0.57 6.34
N LEU A 149 7.24 -1.33 5.24
CA LEU A 149 6.11 -1.68 4.38
C LEU A 149 5.03 -2.45 5.16
N GLU A 150 5.43 -3.35 6.06
CA GLU A 150 4.53 -4.09 6.95
C GLU A 150 3.68 -3.15 7.81
N GLN A 151 4.33 -2.14 8.44
CA GLN A 151 3.64 -1.13 9.24
C GLN A 151 2.65 -0.34 8.37
N TYR A 152 3.08 0.09 7.18
CA TYR A 152 2.23 0.82 6.26
C TYR A 152 0.99 0.01 5.86
N LEU A 153 1.16 -1.23 5.39
CA LEU A 153 0.04 -2.06 4.94
C LEU A 153 -0.92 -2.36 6.09
N SER A 154 -0.39 -2.69 7.28
CA SER A 154 -1.20 -2.94 8.47
C SER A 154 -2.03 -1.71 8.87
N GLU A 155 -1.41 -0.52 8.90
CA GLU A 155 -2.11 0.72 9.24
C GLU A 155 -3.21 1.04 8.21
N ARG A 156 -2.93 0.89 6.92
CA ARG A 156 -3.91 1.17 5.86
C ARG A 156 -5.04 0.16 5.84
N ALA A 157 -4.74 -1.13 6.03
CA ALA A 157 -5.75 -2.16 6.17
C ALA A 157 -6.68 -1.87 7.35
N ARG A 158 -6.13 -1.47 8.51
CA ARG A 158 -6.92 -1.08 9.68
C ARG A 158 -7.80 0.15 9.40
N LEU A 159 -7.25 1.21 8.79
CA LEU A 159 -8.04 2.40 8.44
C LEU A 159 -9.20 2.05 7.50
N PHE A 160 -8.97 1.12 6.56
CA PHE A 160 -10.01 0.60 5.67
C PHE A 160 -11.09 -0.16 6.44
N THR A 161 -10.73 -1.08 7.33
CA THR A 161 -11.72 -1.82 8.13
C THR A 161 -12.50 -0.92 9.08
N ASP A 162 -11.84 0.04 9.72
CA ASP A 162 -12.49 0.99 10.64
C ASP A 162 -13.55 1.82 9.90
N ALA A 163 -13.20 2.33 8.73
CA ALA A 163 -14.12 3.13 7.93
C ALA A 163 -15.24 2.27 7.29
N PHE A 164 -14.96 1.02 6.92
CA PHE A 164 -15.98 0.05 6.52
C PHE A 164 -17.00 -0.18 7.64
N HIS A 165 -16.56 -0.41 8.87
CA HIS A 165 -17.45 -0.60 10.01
C HIS A 165 -18.26 0.66 10.33
N ALA A 166 -17.62 1.83 10.37
CA ALA A 166 -18.29 3.11 10.63
C ALA A 166 -19.43 3.35 9.61
N SER A 167 -19.19 3.03 8.34
CA SER A 167 -20.18 3.20 7.28
C SER A 167 -21.43 2.33 7.44
N ARG A 168 -21.26 1.10 7.98
CA ARG A 168 -22.36 0.18 8.23
C ARG A 168 -23.17 0.56 9.46
N ALA A 169 -22.52 1.09 10.50
CA ALA A 169 -23.21 1.62 11.67
C ALA A 169 -24.14 2.79 11.29
N THR A 170 -23.69 3.69 10.41
CA THR A 170 -24.53 4.78 9.88
C THR A 170 -25.67 4.28 8.99
N ALA A 171 -25.55 3.12 8.34
CA ALA A 171 -26.63 2.55 7.53
C ALA A 171 -27.75 1.93 8.40
N GLN A 172 -27.43 1.50 9.63
CA GLN A 172 -28.37 0.85 10.54
C GLN A 172 -29.09 1.84 11.48
N GLY A 173 -28.60 3.08 11.61
CA GLY A 173 -29.14 4.11 12.52
C GLY A 173 -30.18 5.07 11.91
N THR A 174 -30.65 4.82 10.68
CA THR A 174 -31.79 5.53 10.07
C THR A 174 -33.05 4.68 10.18
N THR A 175 -33.72 4.76 11.32
CA THR A 175 -35.12 4.33 11.52
C THR A 175 -35.82 5.37 12.36
#